data_AF-A0A537N623-F1
#
_entry.id   AF-A0A537N623-F1
#
_cell.length_a   1.000
_cell.length_b   1.000
_cell.length_c   1.000
_cell.angle_alpha   90.00
_cell.angle_beta   90.00
_cell.angle_gamma   90.00
#
_symmetry.space_group_name_H-M   'P 1'
#
loop_
_entity.id
_entity.type
_entity.pdbx_description
1 polymer ?
#
loop_
_entity_poly.entity_id
_entity_poly.type
_entity_poly.pdbx_seq_one_letter_code
_entity_poly.pdbx_strand_id
1 'polypeptide(L)'
;MPSTPTAKQEKGRRKLVEFDEETWAALDVLARDRFASFQELADEAFRDLLQKHHRPVGLRAALKESVKADAGRKRRRDRAE
;
A
#
# COMPACT_ATOMS: atom_id res chain seq x y z
N MET A 1 8.76 24.84 22.18
CA MET A 1 7.48 24.33 21.65
C MET A 1 7.40 22.85 21.96
N PRO A 2 6.32 22.33 22.57
CA PRO A 2 6.26 20.93 22.95
C PRO A 2 6.04 20.05 21.71
N SER A 3 7.04 19.24 21.38
CA SER A 3 6.93 18.18 20.38
C SER A 3 5.95 17.12 20.89
N THR A 4 4.78 17.03 20.27
CA THR A 4 3.87 15.90 20.45
C THR A 4 4.53 14.62 19.92
N PRO A 5 4.48 13.50 20.68
CA PRO A 5 4.93 12.22 20.19
C PRO A 5 3.81 11.60 19.35
N THR A 6 4.00 11.42 18.04
CA THR A 6 2.97 10.81 17.19
C THR A 6 3.48 9.54 16.52
N ALA A 7 2.73 8.47 16.79
CA ALA A 7 2.73 7.15 16.16
C ALA A 7 4.04 6.36 16.24
N LYS A 8 3.99 5.34 17.11
CA LYS A 8 4.83 4.15 17.15
C LYS A 8 5.20 3.73 15.71
N GLN A 9 6.43 4.01 15.30
CA GLN A 9 6.99 3.58 14.03
C GLN A 9 6.91 2.05 13.97
N GLU A 10 5.91 1.51 13.26
CA GLU A 10 5.89 0.10 12.93
C GLU A 10 7.14 -0.19 12.10
N LYS A 11 7.85 -1.27 12.44
CA LYS A 11 9.12 -1.64 11.82
C LYS A 11 8.88 -2.01 10.36
N GLY A 12 8.87 -1.00 9.47
CA GLY A 12 8.64 -1.17 8.04
C GLY A 12 9.70 -2.05 7.40
N ARG A 13 9.29 -2.91 6.45
CA ARG A 13 10.21 -3.74 5.67
C ARG A 13 10.93 -2.86 4.65
N ARG A 14 12.25 -2.73 4.78
CA ARG A 14 13.09 -1.92 3.89
C ARG A 14 13.57 -2.77 2.72
N LYS A 15 13.52 -2.23 1.51
CA LYS A 15 14.09 -2.82 0.29
C LYS A 15 14.84 -1.74 -0.48
N LEU A 16 16.05 -2.05 -0.93
CA LEU A 16 16.82 -1.19 -1.84
C LEU A 16 16.25 -1.37 -3.26
N VAL A 17 16.01 -0.25 -3.92
CA VAL A 17 15.49 -0.16 -5.28
C VAL A 17 16.40 0.78 -6.04
N GLU A 18 16.90 0.32 -7.18
CA GLU A 18 17.70 1.14 -8.09
C GLU A 18 16.77 1.96 -8.99
N PHE A 19 17.13 3.23 -9.17
CA PHE A 19 16.49 4.14 -10.10
C PHE A 19 17.58 4.65 -11.05
N ASP A 20 17.24 4.81 -12.32
CA ASP A 20 18.07 5.60 -13.22
C ASP A 20 18.05 7.09 -12.83
N GLU A 21 19.07 7.83 -13.25
CA GLU A 21 19.24 9.23 -12.87
C GLU A 21 18.10 10.13 -13.39
N GLU A 22 17.54 9.82 -14.56
CA GLU A 22 16.45 10.58 -15.17
C GLU A 22 15.16 10.42 -14.35
N THR A 23 14.80 9.18 -14.01
CA THR A 23 13.65 8.88 -13.14
C THR A 23 13.82 9.52 -11.77
N TRP A 24 15.02 9.46 -11.18
CA TRP A 24 15.27 10.08 -9.89
C TRP A 24 15.08 11.59 -9.91
N ALA A 25 15.61 12.27 -10.93
CA ALA A 25 15.44 13.70 -11.12
C ALA A 25 13.96 14.08 -11.31
N ALA A 26 13.22 13.31 -12.10
CA ALA A 26 11.80 13.53 -12.32
C ALA A 26 10.97 13.37 -11.03
N LEU A 27 11.30 12.38 -10.19
CA LEU A 27 10.64 12.17 -8.90
C LEU A 27 10.91 13.31 -7.92
N ASP A 28 12.13 13.85 -7.92
CA ASP A 28 12.52 14.99 -7.07
C ASP A 28 11.81 16.29 -7.48
N VAL A 29 11.64 16.53 -8.79
CA VAL A 29 10.81 17.65 -9.28
C VAL A 29 9.35 17.47 -8.87
N LEU A 30 8.78 16.28 -9.10
CA LEU A 30 7.39 15.98 -8.74
C LEU A 30 7.12 16.14 -7.24
N ALA A 31 8.06 15.72 -6.39
CA ALA A 31 7.98 15.88 -4.94
C ALA A 31 7.90 17.35 -4.54
N ARG A 32 8.74 18.21 -5.15
CA ARG A 32 8.72 19.66 -4.91
C ARG A 32 7.41 20.30 -5.37
N ASP A 33 6.95 19.97 -6.57
CA ASP A 33 5.72 20.54 -7.13
C ASP A 33 4.48 20.22 -6.29
N ARG A 34 4.43 19.02 -5.69
CA ARG A 34 3.32 18.59 -4.83
C ARG A 34 3.52 18.94 -3.34
N PHE A 35 4.65 19.53 -2.96
CA PHE A 35 5.07 19.69 -1.57
C PHE A 35 4.98 18.37 -0.77
N ALA A 36 5.32 17.25 -1.42
CA ALA A 36 5.23 15.91 -0.86
C ALA A 36 6.63 15.32 -0.68
N SER A 37 6.76 14.38 0.25
CA SER A 37 7.96 13.57 0.40
C SER A 37 7.97 12.41 -0.61
N PHE A 38 9.17 11.92 -0.92
CA PHE A 38 9.34 10.70 -1.72
C PHE A 38 8.56 9.50 -1.16
N GLN A 39 8.49 9.37 0.17
CA GLN A 39 7.76 8.29 0.83
C GLN A 39 6.25 8.37 0.53
N GLU A 40 5.66 9.56 0.54
CA GLU A 40 4.24 9.75 0.22
C GLU A 40 3.94 9.44 -1.26
N LEU A 41 4.83 9.85 -2.18
CA LEU A 41 4.73 9.48 -3.59
C LEU A 41 4.81 7.95 -3.78
N ALA A 42 5.72 7.29 -3.06
CA ALA A 42 5.87 5.84 -3.10
C ALA A 42 4.61 5.14 -2.56
N ASP A 43 4.07 5.59 -1.43
CA ASP A 43 2.86 5.01 -0.83
C ASP A 43 1.64 5.17 -1.74
N GLU A 44 1.51 6.30 -2.45
CA GLU A 44 0.48 6.52 -3.47
C GLU A 44 0.66 5.56 -4.65
N ALA A 45 1.87 5.51 -5.23
CA ALA A 45 2.16 4.64 -6.35
C ALA A 45 1.93 3.15 -6.03
N PHE A 46 2.31 2.69 -4.83
CA PHE A 46 2.07 1.30 -4.42
C PHE A 46 0.59 1.01 -4.22
N ARG A 47 -0.18 1.93 -3.64
CA ARG A 47 -1.63 1.78 -3.50
C ARG A 47 -2.30 1.65 -4.87
N ASP A 48 -1.94 2.51 -5.80
CA ASP A 48 -2.52 2.52 -7.15
C ASP A 48 -2.13 1.26 -7.93
N LEU A 49 -0.88 0.82 -7.82
CA LEU A 49 -0.41 -0.44 -8.40
C LEU A 49 -1.22 -1.63 -7.85
N LEU A 50 -1.35 -1.73 -6.52
CA LEU A 50 -2.08 -2.82 -5.89
C LEU A 50 -3.56 -2.80 -6.27
N GLN A 51 -4.17 -1.62 -6.34
CA GLN A 51 -5.56 -1.46 -6.75
C GLN A 51 -5.78 -1.91 -8.20
N LYS A 52 -4.90 -1.53 -9.13
CA LYS A 52 -4.94 -1.96 -10.54
C LYS A 52 -4.89 -3.49 -10.69
N HIS A 53 -4.20 -4.17 -9.79
CA HIS A 53 -4.07 -5.63 -9.79
C HIS A 53 -5.06 -6.34 -8.85
N HIS A 54 -6.10 -5.63 -8.38
CA HIS A 54 -7.12 -6.16 -7.46
C HIS A 54 -6.53 -6.78 -6.19
N ARG A 55 -5.39 -6.28 -5.74
CA ARG A 55 -4.79 -6.69 -4.47
C ARG A 55 -5.38 -5.83 -3.35
N PRO A 56 -5.80 -6.46 -2.23
CA PRO A 56 -6.32 -5.70 -1.11
C PRO A 56 -5.22 -4.79 -0.53
N VAL A 57 -5.49 -3.48 -0.52
CA VAL A 57 -4.60 -2.49 0.08
C VAL A 57 -4.85 -2.38 1.59
N GLY A 58 -3.88 -2.82 2.38
CA GLY A 58 -3.93 -2.80 3.84
C GLY A 58 -4.65 -3.99 4.49
N LEU A 59 -4.47 -4.12 5.81
CA LEU A 59 -4.97 -5.25 6.60
C LEU A 59 -6.50 -5.39 6.54
N ARG A 60 -7.24 -4.28 6.62
CA ARG A 60 -8.71 -4.28 6.63
C ARG A 60 -9.30 -4.79 5.31
N ALA A 61 -8.70 -4.41 4.18
CA ALA A 61 -9.13 -4.89 2.87
C ALA A 61 -8.82 -6.39 2.71
N ALA A 62 -7.66 -6.84 3.18
CA ALA A 62 -7.26 -8.24 3.11
C ALA A 62 -8.13 -9.16 3.98
N LEU A 63 -8.54 -8.68 5.16
CA LEU A 63 -9.48 -9.39 6.03
C LEU A 63 -10.86 -9.49 5.39
N LYS A 64 -11.36 -8.41 4.76
CA LYS A 64 -12.67 -8.43 4.08
C LYS A 64 -12.71 -9.43 2.92
N GLU A 65 -11.65 -9.50 2.12
CA GLU A 65 -11.55 -10.50 1.03
C GLU A 65 -11.44 -11.92 1.57
N SER A 66 -10.69 -12.15 2.66
CA SER A 66 -10.59 -13.47 3.31
C SER A 66 -11.96 -13.97 3.80
N VAL A 67 -12.75 -13.11 4.43
CA VAL A 67 -14.11 -13.45 4.89
C VAL A 67 -15.05 -13.74 3.71
N LYS A 68 -14.93 -12.98 2.63
CA LYS A 68 -15.73 -13.19 1.40
C LYS A 68 -15.37 -14.51 0.71
N ALA A 69 -14.08 -14.85 0.65
CA ALA A 69 -13.60 -16.13 0.12
C ALA A 69 -14.10 -17.31 0.96
N ASP A 70 -14.10 -17.19 2.29
CA ASP A 70 -14.61 -18.23 3.19
C ASP A 70 -16.12 -18.45 3.03
N ALA A 71 -16.90 -17.37 2.95
CA ALA A 71 -18.35 -17.45 2.71
C ALA A 71 -18.69 -18.10 1.36
N GLY A 72 -17.91 -17.80 0.31
CA GLY A 72 -18.06 -18.45 -1.00
C GLY A 72 -17.70 -19.94 -0.97
N ARG A 73 -16.68 -20.31 -0.20
CA ARG A 73 -16.29 -21.71 0.03
C ARG A 73 -17.37 -22.49 0.79
N LYS A 74 -17.99 -21.87 1.80
CA LYS A 74 -19.06 -22.50 2.59
C LYS A 74 -20.29 -22.80 1.73
N ARG A 75 -20.76 -21.83 0.95
CA ARG A 75 -21.91 -22.00 0.03
C ARG A 75 -21.70 -23.07 -1.04
N ARG A 76 -20.47 -23.31 -1.50
CA ARG A 76 -20.17 -24.40 -2.44
C ARG A 76 -20.24 -25.78 -1.78
N ARG A 77 -19.93 -25.86 -0.49
CA ARG A 77 -19.99 -27.10 0.30
C ARG A 77 -21.43 -27.49 0.59
N ASP A 78 -22.24 -26.53 1.03
CA ASP A 78 -23.67 -26.73 1.33
C ASP A 78 -24.52 -27.09 0.10
N ARG A 79 -23.98 -27.00 -1.12
CA ARG A 79 -24.66 -27.35 -2.39
C ARG A 79 -24.17 -28.67 -2.99
N ALA A 80 -23.09 -29.23 -2.43
CA ALA A 80 -22.50 -30.50 -2.85
C ALA A 80 -22.87 -31.66 -1.89
N GLU A 81 -23.67 -31.36 -0.87
CA GLU A 81 -24.29 -32.26 0.09
C GLU A 81 -25.81 -32.26 -0.16
#